data_AF-A0A6P2VFS8-F1
#
_entry.id   AF-A0A6P2VFS8-F1
#
_cell.length_a   1.000
_cell.length_b   1.000
_cell.length_c   1.000
_cell.angle_alpha   90.00
_cell.angle_beta   90.00
_cell.angle_gamma   90.00
#
_symmetry.space_group_name_H-M   'P 1'
#
loop_
_entity.id
_entity.type
_entity.pdbx_description
1 polymer ?
#
loop_
_entity_poly.entity_id
_entity_poly.type
_entity_poly.pdbx_seq_one_letter_code
_entity_poly.pdbx_strand_id
1 'polypeptide(L)'
;MLVRNDRLALTMDVDAWLATVAQIDGMRFVPVDADIAAKSTDLPGAFHKDPADRMIVATARRLGAPLVTRDEKIRAYAHVKTLW
;
A
#
# COMPACT_ATOMS: atom_id res chain seq x y z
N MET A 1 -1.19 7.28 11.33
CA MET A 1 0.06 7.20 12.10
C MET A 1 1.09 8.25 11.67
N LEU A 2 1.38 8.44 10.38
CA LEU A 2 2.44 9.37 9.94
C LEU A 2 2.20 10.83 10.33
N VAL A 3 0.99 11.35 10.08
CA VAL A 3 0.62 12.73 10.48
C VAL A 3 0.68 12.89 12.00
N ARG A 4 0.16 11.92 12.75
CA ARG A 4 0.21 11.92 14.23
C ARG A 4 1.63 11.83 14.81
N ASN A 5 2.57 11.31 14.05
CA ASN A 5 3.97 11.14 14.46
C ASN A 5 4.88 12.19 13.80
N ASP A 6 4.31 13.27 13.23
CA ASP A 6 5.03 14.36 12.56
C ASP A 6 5.97 13.92 11.42
N ARG A 7 5.71 12.76 10.84
CA ARG A 7 6.46 12.21 9.69
C ARG A 7 5.89 12.66 8.34
N LEU A 8 4.69 13.24 8.35
CA LEU A 8 4.00 13.76 7.17
C LEU A 8 3.20 14.99 7.57
N ALA A 9 3.50 16.14 6.96
CA ALA A 9 2.72 17.35 7.11
C ALA A 9 1.72 17.46 5.95
N LEU A 10 0.43 17.61 6.26
CA LEU A 10 -0.62 17.91 5.32
C LEU A 10 -1.16 19.31 5.61
N THR A 11 -1.58 20.04 4.57
CA THR A 11 -2.18 21.37 4.71
C THR A 11 -3.64 21.33 5.16
N MET A 12 -4.19 20.13 5.35
CA MET A 12 -5.55 19.83 5.78
C MET A 12 -5.56 18.54 6.60
N ASP A 13 -6.67 18.22 7.26
CA ASP A 13 -6.82 16.95 7.98
C ASP A 13 -6.85 15.74 7.01
N VAL A 14 -6.65 14.55 7.57
CA VAL A 14 -6.51 13.31 6.79
C VAL A 14 -7.79 12.97 6.03
N ASP A 15 -8.96 13.23 6.60
CA ASP A 15 -10.24 12.85 5.98
C ASP A 15 -10.55 13.77 4.80
N ALA A 16 -10.32 15.08 4.95
CA ALA A 16 -10.41 16.05 3.86
C ALA A 16 -9.40 15.75 2.73
N TRP A 17 -8.17 15.35 3.10
CA TRP A 17 -7.16 14.97 2.11
C TRP A 17 -7.58 13.73 1.32
N LEU A 18 -8.08 12.69 1.99
CA LEU A 18 -8.58 11.47 1.33
C LEU A 18 -9.78 11.77 0.42
N ALA A 19 -10.72 12.61 0.86
CA ALA A 19 -11.86 13.04 0.05
C ALA A 19 -11.40 13.80 -1.22
N THR A 20 -10.37 14.64 -1.10
CA THR A 20 -9.78 15.37 -2.24
C THR A 20 -9.11 14.41 -3.23
N VAL A 21 -8.31 13.46 -2.74
CA VAL A 21 -7.67 12.44 -3.60
C VAL A 21 -8.70 11.58 -4.32
N ALA A 22 -9.86 11.31 -3.69
CA ALA A 22 -10.96 10.57 -4.30
C ALA A 22 -11.54 11.25 -5.55
N GLN A 23 -11.37 12.57 -5.70
CA GLN A 23 -11.87 13.32 -6.85
C GLN A 23 -10.93 13.32 -8.05
N ILE A 24 -9.73 12.74 -7.94
CA ILE A 24 -8.78 12.68 -9.06
C ILE A 24 -9.24 11.63 -10.06
N ASP A 25 -9.47 12.03 -11.31
CA ASP A 25 -9.81 11.11 -12.39
C ASP A 25 -8.74 10.01 -12.55
N GLY A 26 -9.19 8.75 -12.56
CA GLY A 26 -8.31 7.58 -12.64
C GLY A 26 -7.72 7.13 -11.29
N MET A 27 -7.97 7.86 -10.20
CA MET A 27 -7.64 7.40 -8.85
C MET A 27 -8.75 6.53 -8.27
N ARG A 28 -8.39 5.42 -7.63
CA ARG A 28 -9.36 4.53 -6.97
C ARG A 28 -8.83 4.04 -5.63
N PHE A 29 -9.70 4.06 -4.62
CA PHE A 29 -9.43 3.38 -3.36
C PHE A 29 -9.78 1.90 -3.49
N VAL A 30 -8.85 1.05 -3.04
CA VAL A 30 -9.06 -0.39 -3.02
C VAL A 30 -9.25 -0.80 -1.56
N PRO A 31 -10.43 -1.32 -1.18
CA PRO A 31 -10.65 -1.78 0.18
C PRO A 31 -9.81 -3.03 0.46
N VAL A 32 -9.31 -3.13 1.69
CA VAL A 32 -8.72 -4.38 2.20
C VAL A 32 -9.86 -5.32 2.57
N ASP A 33 -10.25 -6.17 1.62
CA ASP A 33 -11.25 -7.20 1.86
C ASP A 33 -10.64 -8.48 2.47
N ALA A 34 -11.49 -9.45 2.78
CA ALA A 34 -11.08 -10.71 3.40
C ALA A 34 -10.04 -11.48 2.56
N ASP A 35 -10.11 -11.42 1.23
CA ASP A 35 -9.16 -12.07 0.34
C ASP A 35 -7.77 -11.41 0.41
N ILE A 36 -7.70 -10.08 0.37
CA ILE A 36 -6.44 -9.35 0.57
C ILE A 36 -5.88 -9.62 1.96
N ALA A 37 -6.73 -9.58 2.99
CA ALA A 37 -6.31 -9.84 4.36
C ALA A 37 -5.70 -11.25 4.51
N ALA A 38 -6.35 -12.28 3.98
CA ALA A 38 -5.83 -13.65 3.98
C ALA A 38 -4.53 -13.77 3.17
N LYS A 39 -4.48 -13.26 1.94
CA LYS A 39 -3.27 -13.33 1.10
C LYS A 39 -2.10 -12.51 1.63
N SER A 40 -2.37 -11.49 2.45
CA SER A 40 -1.32 -10.75 3.14
C SER A 40 -0.58 -11.63 4.14
N THR A 41 -1.21 -12.69 4.66
CA THR A 41 -0.56 -13.62 5.60
C THR A 41 0.25 -14.72 4.91
N ASP A 42 -0.08 -15.01 3.65
CA ASP A 42 0.51 -16.08 2.83
C ASP A 42 1.32 -15.54 1.63
N LEU A 43 2.16 -14.55 1.89
CA LEU A 43 3.11 -14.05 0.89
C LEU A 43 4.24 -15.08 0.69
N PRO A 44 4.55 -15.47 -0.55
CA PRO A 44 5.56 -16.49 -0.84
C PRO A 44 6.97 -16.05 -0.43
N GLY A 45 7.74 -16.98 0.12
CA GLY A 45 9.12 -16.73 0.54
C GLY A 45 9.22 -15.84 1.78
N ALA A 46 10.40 -15.27 2.01
CA ALA A 46 10.64 -14.37 3.13
C ALA A 46 10.23 -12.95 2.73
N PHE A 47 9.23 -12.40 3.43
CA PHE A 47 8.80 -11.02 3.29
C PHE A 47 8.81 -10.29 4.64
N HIS A 48 8.74 -8.95 4.60
CA HIS A 48 8.71 -8.12 5.79
C HIS A 48 7.53 -8.47 6.72
N LYS A 49 7.71 -8.24 8.04
CA LYS A 49 6.70 -8.57 9.07
C LYS A 49 5.65 -7.47 9.26
N ASP A 50 5.86 -6.28 8.68
CA ASP A 50 4.91 -5.18 8.84
C ASP A 50 3.55 -5.50 8.20
N PRO A 51 2.44 -5.47 8.95
CA PRO A 51 1.13 -5.81 8.41
C PRO A 51 0.65 -4.91 7.28
N ALA A 52 0.96 -3.60 7.32
CA ALA A 52 0.54 -2.65 6.30
C ALA A 52 1.25 -2.92 4.98
N ASP A 53 2.57 -3.14 5.00
CA ASP A 53 3.35 -3.47 3.81
C ASP A 53 2.85 -4.78 3.17
N ARG A 54 2.50 -5.77 4.00
CA ARG A 54 1.95 -7.05 3.53
C ARG A 54 0.59 -6.87 2.85
N MET A 55 -0.29 -6.05 3.40
CA MET A 55 -1.57 -5.71 2.78
C MET A 55 -1.38 -4.98 1.44
N ILE A 56 -0.45 -4.02 1.39
CA ILE A 56 -0.13 -3.27 0.15
C ILE A 56 0.39 -4.23 -0.94
N VAL A 57 1.34 -5.11 -0.61
CA VAL A 57 1.91 -6.08 -1.55
C VAL A 57 0.87 -7.13 -1.98
N ALA A 58 0.06 -7.66 -1.07
CA ALA A 58 -1.02 -8.58 -1.42
C ALA A 58 -2.04 -7.94 -2.37
N THR A 59 -2.38 -6.66 -2.13
CA THR A 59 -3.27 -5.87 -3.01
C THR A 59 -2.67 -5.71 -4.40
N ALA A 60 -1.40 -5.31 -4.50
CA ALA A 60 -0.71 -5.16 -5.79
C ALA A 60 -0.66 -6.48 -6.57
N ARG A 61 -0.31 -7.58 -5.89
CA ARG A 61 -0.29 -8.93 -6.48
C ARG A 61 -1.67 -9.37 -6.97
N ARG A 62 -2.73 -9.13 -6.19
CA ARG A 62 -4.11 -9.47 -6.57
C ARG A 62 -4.56 -8.70 -7.80
N LEU A 63 -4.20 -7.42 -7.90
CA LEU A 63 -4.57 -6.56 -9.02
C LEU A 63 -3.66 -6.71 -10.25
N GLY A 64 -2.58 -7.48 -10.15
CA GLY A 64 -1.56 -7.56 -11.19
C GLY A 64 -0.87 -6.22 -11.49
N ALA A 65 -0.91 -5.28 -10.54
CA ALA A 65 -0.41 -3.92 -10.71
C ALA A 65 1.03 -3.77 -10.19
N PRO A 66 1.89 -2.99 -10.86
CA PRO A 66 3.18 -2.64 -10.29
C PRO A 66 3.00 -1.71 -9.09
N LEU A 67 3.83 -1.90 -8.06
CA LEU A 67 3.83 -1.10 -6.85
C LEU A 67 4.90 -0.01 -6.91
N VAL A 68 4.49 1.24 -6.72
CA VAL A 68 5.43 2.37 -6.58
C VAL A 68 5.84 2.48 -5.11
N THR A 69 7.13 2.32 -4.79
CA THR A 69 7.60 2.38 -3.41
C THR A 69 9.10 2.70 -3.26
N ARG A 70 9.42 3.52 -2.25
CA ARG A 70 10.80 3.82 -1.86
C ARG A 70 11.46 2.66 -1.12
N ASP A 71 10.66 1.72 -0.61
CA ASP A 71 11.14 0.66 0.26
C ASP A 71 11.97 -0.36 -0.52
N GLU A 72 13.26 -0.43 -0.19
CA GLU A 72 14.22 -1.33 -0.84
C GLU A 72 13.90 -2.81 -0.62
N LYS A 73 13.29 -3.17 0.52
CA LYS A 73 12.93 -4.56 0.80
C LYS A 73 11.77 -5.00 -0.07
N ILE A 74 10.80 -4.12 -0.28
CA ILE A 74 9.69 -4.38 -1.21
C ILE A 74 10.19 -4.42 -2.65
N ARG A 75 11.11 -3.52 -3.04
CA ARG A 75 11.71 -3.57 -4.39
C ARG A 75 12.54 -4.81 -4.65
N ALA A 76 13.24 -5.32 -3.64
CA ALA A 76 14.00 -6.57 -3.74
C ALA A 76 13.12 -7.84 -3.69
N TYR A 77 11.82 -7.70 -3.40
CA TYR A 77 10.92 -8.83 -3.26
C TYR A 77 10.44 -9.33 -4.63
N ALA A 78 10.95 -10.49 -5.07
CA ALA A 78 10.74 -11.02 -6.41
C ALA A 78 9.28 -11.33 -6.79
N HIS A 79 8.37 -11.44 -5.81
CA HIS A 79 6.97 -11.81 -6.05
C HIS A 79 6.02 -10.62 -6.24
N VAL A 80 6.55 -9.40 -6.39
CA VAL A 80 5.78 -8.20 -6.77
C VAL A 80 6.59 -7.35 -7.77
N LYS A 81 5.94 -6.85 -8.81
CA LYS A 81 6.58 -5.88 -9.72
C LYS A 81 6.61 -4.51 -9.07
N THR A 82 7.71 -3.79 -9.20
CA THR A 82 7.84 -2.43 -8.65
C THR A 82 8.27 -1.43 -9.73
N LEU A 83 7.93 -0.15 -9.51
CA LEU A 83 8.39 1.00 -10.29
C LEU A 83 8.91 2.05 -9.29
N TRP A 84 10.06 2.69 -9.55
CA TRP A 84 10.62 3.69 -8.65
C TRP A 84 11.47 4.72 -9.39
#